data_AF-A0A928A5F5-F1
#
_entry.id   AF-A0A928A5F5-F1
#
_cell.length_a   1.000
_cell.length_b   1.000
_cell.length_c   1.000
_cell.angle_alpha   90.00
_cell.angle_beta   90.00
_cell.angle_gamma   90.00
#
_symmetry.space_group_name_H-M   'P 1'
#
loop_
_entity.id
_entity.type
_entity.pdbx_description
1 polymer ?
#
loop_
_entity_poly.entity_id
_entity_poly.type
_entity_poly.pdbx_seq_one_letter_code
_entity_poly.pdbx_strand_id
1 'polypeptide(L)'
;MNKQCDFNKYEDILISQQYDGFIDPNGYFYKVNLRNSNKEIDHNVWANEYMINNGDKYRKLNFTASGLFTLSQISSVAEALVHIYGFIYYSHDTYTRQPIIILPNPLYNNCKMTEAQDEMLFNIMLINNEDPFNCPIFTEHDVYRYDGNSKVKRR
;
A
#
# COMPACT_ATOMS: atom_id res chain seq x y z
N MET A 1 5.72 21.73 13.98
CA MET A 1 5.07 21.93 12.66
C MET A 1 4.32 20.64 12.35
N ASN A 2 2.99 20.68 12.23
CA ASN A 2 2.26 19.54 11.68
C ASN A 2 2.73 19.37 10.23
N LYS A 3 3.39 18.24 9.93
CA LYS A 3 3.77 17.92 8.57
C LYS A 3 2.48 17.69 7.78
N GLN A 4 2.29 18.46 6.71
CA GLN A 4 1.15 18.28 5.83
C GLN A 4 1.39 17.06 4.94
N CYS A 5 0.45 16.12 4.90
CA CYS A 5 0.49 14.99 3.99
C CYS A 5 0.26 15.46 2.54
N ASP A 6 0.94 14.81 1.59
CA ASP A 6 0.73 15.03 0.15
C ASP A 6 -0.33 14.07 -0.38
N PHE A 7 -1.44 14.59 -0.91
CA PHE A 7 -2.52 13.80 -1.50
C PHE A 7 -2.63 13.96 -3.02
N ASN A 8 -1.60 14.53 -3.65
CA ASN A 8 -1.57 14.63 -5.10
C ASN A 8 -1.48 13.25 -5.74
N LYS A 9 -2.15 13.13 -6.90
CA LYS A 9 -2.09 11.96 -7.76
C LYS A 9 -0.93 12.13 -8.73
N TYR A 10 -0.09 11.13 -8.84
CA TYR A 10 1.07 11.13 -9.74
C TYR A 10 0.89 10.05 -10.80
N GLU A 11 0.89 10.48 -12.06
CA GLU A 11 0.93 9.64 -13.26
C GLU A 11 2.37 9.45 -13.76
N ASP A 12 3.19 10.51 -13.65
CA ASP A 12 4.56 10.48 -14.10
C ASP A 12 5.42 9.60 -13.17
N ILE A 13 5.90 8.51 -13.74
CA ILE A 13 6.70 7.51 -13.05
C ILE A 13 8.00 8.06 -12.47
N LEU A 14 8.57 9.08 -13.11
CA LEU A 14 9.83 9.70 -12.65
C LEU A 14 9.64 10.34 -11.28
N ILE A 15 8.43 10.83 -10.98
CA ILE A 15 8.10 11.45 -9.69
C ILE A 15 7.98 10.41 -8.57
N SER A 16 7.67 9.16 -8.92
CA SER A 16 7.55 8.03 -7.98
C SER A 16 8.90 7.44 -7.57
N GLN A 17 9.99 7.81 -8.25
CA GLN A 17 11.32 7.28 -7.96
C GLN A 17 11.77 7.64 -6.54
N GLN A 18 12.31 6.66 -5.81
CA GLN A 18 12.74 6.78 -4.41
C GLN A 18 11.63 7.11 -3.41
N TYR A 19 10.36 7.00 -3.78
CA TYR A 19 9.26 7.16 -2.84
C TYR A 19 8.64 5.81 -2.47
N ASP A 20 8.12 5.78 -1.25
CA ASP A 20 7.16 4.79 -0.77
C ASP A 20 5.76 5.42 -0.79
N GLY A 21 4.73 4.59 -0.94
CA GLY A 21 3.36 5.05 -0.83
C GLY A 21 2.31 4.06 -1.31
N PHE A 22 1.28 4.60 -1.96
CA PHE A 22 0.10 3.83 -2.37
C PHE A 22 -0.23 4.02 -3.85
N ILE A 23 -0.85 3.02 -4.46
CA ILE A 23 -1.41 3.09 -5.82
C ILE A 23 -2.93 2.90 -5.74
N ASP A 24 -3.71 3.90 -6.17
CA ASP A 24 -5.18 3.79 -6.15
C ASP A 24 -5.72 2.88 -7.27
N PRO A 25 -7.01 2.47 -7.21
CA PRO A 25 -7.60 1.56 -8.21
C PRO A 25 -7.51 2.01 -9.67
N ASN A 26 -7.28 3.31 -9.92
CA ASN A 26 -7.13 3.86 -11.28
C ASN A 26 -5.66 3.92 -11.72
N GLY A 27 -4.72 3.39 -10.93
CA GLY A 27 -3.29 3.38 -11.24
C GLY A 27 -2.52 4.63 -10.85
N TYR A 28 -3.12 5.56 -10.09
CA TYR A 28 -2.41 6.76 -9.65
C TYR A 28 -1.53 6.47 -8.42
N PHE A 29 -0.28 6.92 -8.46
CA PHE A 29 0.62 6.84 -7.31
C PHE A 29 0.43 8.02 -6.36
N TYR A 30 0.51 7.75 -5.06
CA TYR A 30 0.49 8.74 -3.98
C TYR A 30 1.76 8.59 -3.15
N LYS A 31 2.52 9.68 -3.04
CA LYS A 31 3.75 9.71 -2.26
C LYS A 31 3.44 9.83 -0.78
N VAL A 32 4.02 8.94 0.01
CA VAL A 32 3.93 8.98 1.47
C VAL A 32 5.26 9.43 2.07
N ASN A 33 6.34 8.71 1.73
CA ASN A 33 7.65 8.98 2.31
C ASN A 33 8.74 8.89 1.25
N LEU A 34 9.75 9.75 1.38
CA LEU A 34 10.98 9.65 0.59
C LEU A 34 11.87 8.59 1.25
N ARG A 35 12.36 7.63 0.47
CA ARG A 35 13.29 6.60 0.95
C ARG A 35 14.53 7.25 1.58
N ASN A 36 14.98 6.71 2.70
CA ASN A 36 16.15 7.18 3.45
C ASN A 36 16.04 8.61 4.03
N SER A 37 14.84 9.18 4.09
CA SER A 37 14.62 10.49 4.70
C SER A 37 14.43 10.37 6.21
N ASN A 38 15.16 11.19 6.99
CA ASN A 38 14.90 11.37 8.43
C ASN A 38 13.54 12.05 8.71
N LYS A 39 12.84 12.49 7.66
CA LYS A 39 11.50 13.10 7.75
C LYS A 39 10.45 12.09 7.27
N GLU A 40 10.18 11.09 8.09
CA GLU A 40 9.19 10.07 7.77
C GLU A 40 7.77 10.60 8.09
N ILE A 41 6.86 10.50 7.13
CA ILE A 41 5.43 10.41 7.41
C ILE A 41 5.12 8.91 7.37
N ASP A 42 4.61 8.38 8.47
CA ASP A 42 4.22 6.98 8.54
C ASP A 42 3.01 6.70 7.63
N HIS A 43 2.97 5.51 7.02
CA HIS A 43 1.91 5.14 6.09
C HIS A 43 0.53 5.10 6.75
N ASN A 44 0.44 4.73 8.03
CA ASN A 44 -0.83 4.79 8.76
C ASN A 44 -1.24 6.23 9.05
N VAL A 45 -0.28 7.10 9.38
CA VAL A 45 -0.56 8.53 9.57
C VAL A 45 -1.09 9.14 8.27
N TRP A 46 -0.42 8.88 7.15
CA TRP A 46 -0.89 9.35 5.84
C TRP A 46 -2.26 8.78 5.49
N ALA A 47 -2.49 7.48 5.69
CA ALA A 47 -3.76 6.82 5.40
C ALA A 47 -4.93 7.37 6.22
N ASN A 48 -4.70 7.62 7.52
CA ASN A 48 -5.67 8.27 8.40
C ASN A 48 -6.07 9.65 7.87
N GLU A 49 -5.09 10.50 7.59
CA GLU A 49 -5.32 11.85 7.09
C GLU A 49 -5.99 11.82 5.71
N TYR A 50 -5.60 10.90 4.82
CA TYR A 50 -6.25 10.73 3.52
C TYR A 50 -7.72 10.37 3.68
N MET A 51 -8.06 9.41 4.55
CA MET A 51 -9.43 8.98 4.81
C MET A 51 -10.28 10.06 5.48
N ILE A 52 -9.71 10.89 6.35
CA ILE A 52 -10.42 12.04 6.92
C ILE A 52 -10.80 13.04 5.81
N ASN A 53 -9.89 13.30 4.87
CA ASN A 53 -10.08 14.31 3.83
C ASN A 53 -10.85 13.80 2.59
N ASN A 54 -10.84 12.48 2.34
CA ASN A 54 -11.41 11.88 1.12
C ASN A 54 -12.44 10.77 1.38
N GLY A 55 -12.66 10.40 2.65
CA GLY A 55 -13.48 9.26 3.06
C GLY A 55 -14.94 9.32 2.61
N ASP A 56 -15.48 10.52 2.41
CA ASP A 56 -16.86 10.70 1.92
C ASP A 56 -17.08 10.07 0.54
N LYS A 57 -16.03 9.96 -0.29
CA LYS A 57 -16.10 9.27 -1.59
C LYS A 57 -16.31 7.76 -1.46
N TYR A 58 -16.03 7.20 -0.28
CA TYR A 58 -16.06 5.77 -0.02
C TYR A 58 -17.16 5.35 0.98
N ARG A 59 -18.13 6.23 1.26
CA ARG A 59 -19.22 6.04 2.25
C ARG A 59 -20.16 4.85 1.99
N LYS A 60 -20.16 4.28 0.77
CA LYS A 60 -21.07 3.19 0.37
C LYS A 60 -20.34 1.85 0.36
N LEU A 61 -19.90 1.41 1.53
CA LEU A 61 -19.48 0.02 1.70
C LEU A 61 -20.71 -0.78 2.16
N ASN A 62 -21.20 -1.65 1.29
CA ASN A 62 -22.27 -2.57 1.63
C ASN A 62 -21.67 -3.77 2.37
N PHE A 63 -21.50 -3.64 3.69
CA PHE A 63 -21.03 -4.74 4.51
C PHE A 63 -22.14 -5.77 4.73
N THR A 64 -21.93 -6.98 4.22
CA THR A 64 -22.66 -8.17 4.65
C THR A 64 -22.19 -8.61 6.05
N ALA A 65 -22.83 -9.61 6.66
CA ALA A 65 -22.34 -10.17 7.94
C ALA A 65 -20.88 -10.67 7.85
N SER A 66 -20.46 -11.17 6.68
CA SER A 66 -19.05 -11.47 6.40
C SER A 66 -18.17 -10.22 6.39
N GLY A 67 -18.70 -9.08 5.94
CA GLY A 67 -18.02 -7.79 5.96
C GLY A 67 -17.68 -7.27 7.37
N LEU A 68 -18.52 -7.52 8.39
CA LEU A 68 -18.19 -7.19 9.78
C LEU A 68 -17.07 -8.06 10.34
N PHE A 69 -17.08 -9.36 10.02
CA PHE A 69 -15.98 -10.26 10.37
C PHE A 69 -14.68 -9.81 9.69
N THR A 70 -14.73 -9.47 8.40
CA THR A 70 -13.61 -8.89 7.67
C THR A 70 -13.06 -7.63 8.35
N LEU A 71 -13.92 -6.68 8.69
CA LEU A 71 -13.51 -5.44 9.38
C LEU A 71 -12.80 -5.73 10.71
N SER A 72 -13.19 -6.80 11.41
CA SER A 72 -12.54 -7.19 12.68
C SER A 72 -11.11 -7.69 12.50
N GLN A 73 -10.72 -8.09 11.29
CA GLN A 73 -9.37 -8.56 10.99
C GLN A 73 -8.42 -7.42 10.58
N ILE A 74 -8.96 -6.24 10.24
CA ILE A 74 -8.18 -5.08 9.82
C ILE A 74 -7.64 -4.35 11.06
N SER A 75 -6.32 -4.23 11.13
CA SER A 75 -5.64 -3.64 12.28
C SER A 75 -5.36 -2.14 12.13
N SER A 76 -5.38 -1.63 10.89
CA SER A 76 -4.94 -0.27 10.59
C SER A 76 -5.68 0.36 9.40
N VAL A 77 -5.62 1.69 9.30
CA VAL A 77 -6.25 2.42 8.17
C VAL A 77 -5.47 2.23 6.88
N ALA A 78 -4.15 1.98 6.92
CA ALA A 78 -3.40 1.60 5.74
C ALA A 78 -3.86 0.24 5.19
N GLU A 79 -4.08 -0.76 6.07
CA GLU A 79 -4.67 -2.04 5.66
C GLU A 79 -6.10 -1.86 5.11
N ALA A 80 -6.90 -0.99 5.72
CA ALA A 80 -8.22 -0.66 5.20
C ALA A 80 -8.15 -0.08 3.78
N LEU A 81 -7.21 0.83 3.50
CA LEU A 81 -6.97 1.35 2.14
C LEU A 81 -6.68 0.22 1.15
N VAL A 82 -5.84 -0.74 1.52
CA VAL A 82 -5.48 -1.85 0.63
C VAL A 82 -6.66 -2.81 0.42
N HIS A 83 -7.21 -3.34 1.50
CA HIS A 83 -8.12 -4.48 1.42
C HIS A 83 -9.59 -4.11 1.22
N ILE A 84 -10.02 -2.96 1.73
CA ILE A 84 -11.41 -2.48 1.57
C ILE A 84 -11.52 -1.58 0.34
N TYR A 85 -10.59 -0.64 0.19
CA TYR A 85 -10.66 0.39 -0.86
C TYR A 85 -9.85 0.05 -2.10
N GLY A 86 -9.16 -1.09 -2.10
CA GLY A 86 -8.51 -1.65 -3.29
C GLY A 86 -7.22 -0.96 -3.68
N PHE A 87 -6.55 -0.24 -2.78
CA PHE A 87 -5.24 0.34 -3.05
C PHE A 87 -4.15 -0.74 -3.04
N ILE A 88 -3.00 -0.47 -3.64
CA ILE A 88 -1.77 -1.23 -3.41
C ILE A 88 -0.90 -0.45 -2.45
N TYR A 89 -0.32 -1.15 -1.46
CA TYR A 89 0.75 -0.62 -0.63
C TYR A 89 2.10 -0.98 -1.25
N TYR A 90 2.97 0.01 -1.39
CA TYR A 90 4.32 -0.15 -1.92
C TYR A 90 5.31 0.62 -1.04
N SER A 91 6.17 -0.10 -0.33
CA SER A 91 7.15 0.47 0.58
C SER A 91 8.43 -0.37 0.57
N HIS A 92 9.39 -0.05 1.43
CA HIS A 92 10.64 -0.79 1.56
C HIS A 92 10.91 -1.16 3.01
N ASP A 93 11.45 -2.35 3.21
CA ASP A 93 11.99 -2.74 4.50
C ASP A 93 13.15 -1.82 4.90
N THR A 94 13.14 -1.36 6.14
CA THR A 94 14.10 -0.35 6.61
C THR A 94 15.53 -0.87 6.68
N TYR A 95 15.73 -2.19 6.82
CA TYR A 95 17.04 -2.81 6.99
C TYR A 95 17.59 -3.39 5.69
N THR A 96 16.79 -4.22 5.02
CA THR A 96 17.18 -4.94 3.79
C THR A 96 16.99 -4.10 2.53
N ARG A 97 16.19 -3.02 2.62
CA ARG A 97 15.79 -2.18 1.48
C ARG A 97 15.09 -2.95 0.37
N GLN A 98 14.57 -4.14 0.68
CA GLN A 98 13.75 -4.89 -0.26
C GLN A 98 12.35 -4.29 -0.32
N PRO A 99 11.72 -4.27 -1.50
CA PRO A 99 10.34 -3.83 -1.64
C PRO A 99 9.38 -4.71 -0.83
N ILE A 100 8.41 -4.06 -0.22
CA ILE A 100 7.27 -4.64 0.48
C ILE A 100 6.03 -4.22 -0.28
N ILE A 101 5.34 -5.21 -0.85
CA ILE A 101 4.13 -5.03 -1.65
C ILE A 101 2.97 -5.75 -0.97
N ILE A 102 1.89 -5.03 -0.69
CA ILE A 102 0.64 -5.60 -0.20
C ILE A 102 -0.46 -5.29 -1.19
N LEU A 103 -1.10 -6.34 -1.71
CA LEU A 103 -2.18 -6.25 -2.69
C LEU A 103 -3.56 -6.35 -2.02
N PRO A 104 -4.61 -5.80 -2.65
CA PRO A 104 -5.99 -6.06 -2.23
C PRO A 104 -6.27 -7.55 -2.16
N ASN A 105 -6.88 -7.99 -1.05
CA ASN A 105 -7.29 -9.38 -0.88
C ASN A 105 -8.81 -9.47 -1.17
N PRO A 106 -9.22 -10.26 -2.19
CA PRO A 106 -10.64 -10.36 -2.55
C PRO A 106 -11.53 -10.90 -1.43
N LEU A 107 -10.97 -11.62 -0.45
CA LEU A 107 -11.72 -12.11 0.70
C LEU A 107 -12.25 -10.97 1.59
N TYR A 108 -11.64 -9.78 1.52
CA TYR A 108 -12.03 -8.65 2.35
C TYR A 108 -13.23 -7.91 1.77
N ASN A 109 -13.12 -7.47 0.52
CA ASN A 109 -14.18 -6.67 -0.11
C ASN A 109 -14.33 -6.93 -1.62
N ASN A 110 -13.97 -8.14 -2.08
CA ASN A 110 -13.91 -8.52 -3.50
C ASN A 110 -13.01 -7.63 -4.37
N CYS A 111 -12.19 -6.77 -3.75
CA CYS A 111 -11.21 -5.94 -4.45
C CYS A 111 -10.06 -6.82 -4.97
N LYS A 112 -9.62 -6.53 -6.19
CA LYS A 112 -8.48 -7.14 -6.86
C LYS A 112 -7.61 -6.03 -7.45
N MET A 113 -6.33 -6.31 -7.63
CA MET A 113 -5.45 -5.45 -8.41
C MET A 113 -6.01 -5.25 -9.82
N THR A 114 -6.06 -4.00 -10.27
CA THR A 114 -6.46 -3.63 -11.64
C THR A 114 -5.25 -3.63 -12.57
N GLU A 115 -5.50 -3.66 -13.89
CA GLU A 115 -4.42 -3.58 -14.90
C GLU A 115 -3.64 -2.25 -14.79
N ALA A 116 -4.32 -1.13 -14.53
CA ALA A 116 -3.68 0.17 -14.33
C ALA A 116 -2.78 0.19 -13.09
N GLN A 117 -3.17 -0.51 -12.04
CA GLN A 117 -2.35 -0.69 -10.85
C GLN A 117 -1.13 -1.57 -11.10
N ASP A 118 -1.30 -2.66 -11.85
CA ASP A 118 -0.22 -3.57 -12.24
C ASP A 118 0.84 -2.83 -13.08
N GLU A 119 0.40 -2.07 -14.09
CA GLU A 119 1.28 -1.25 -14.93
C GLU A 119 2.05 -0.20 -14.12
N MET A 120 1.37 0.53 -13.23
CA MET A 120 2.02 1.51 -12.36
C MET A 120 3.04 0.83 -11.44
N LEU A 121 2.66 -0.25 -10.75
CA LEU A 121 3.54 -0.97 -9.84
C LEU A 121 4.78 -1.49 -10.58
N PHE A 122 4.57 -2.15 -11.72
CA PHE A 122 5.64 -2.68 -12.56
C PHE A 122 6.64 -1.58 -12.96
N ASN A 123 6.13 -0.44 -13.44
CA ASN A 123 6.96 0.69 -13.84
C ASN A 123 7.72 1.31 -12.65
N ILE A 124 7.11 1.36 -11.45
CA ILE A 124 7.75 1.92 -10.25
C ILE A 124 8.91 1.01 -9.83
N MET A 125 8.71 -0.30 -9.87
CA MET A 125 9.76 -1.25 -9.54
C MET A 125 10.93 -1.16 -10.54
N LEU A 126 10.62 -1.09 -11.84
CA LEU A 126 11.65 -0.93 -12.87
C LEU A 126 12.50 0.33 -12.68
N ILE A 127 11.88 1.49 -12.44
CA ILE A 127 12.64 2.75 -12.29
C ILE A 127 13.49 2.78 -11.01
N ASN A 128 13.14 1.97 -10.01
CA ASN A 128 13.91 1.81 -8.79
C ASN A 128 14.94 0.66 -8.87
N ASN A 129 15.12 0.04 -10.04
CA ASN A 129 15.99 -1.14 -10.26
C ASN A 129 15.62 -2.34 -9.37
N GLU A 130 14.34 -2.50 -9.07
CA GLU A 130 13.79 -3.67 -8.38
C GLU A 130 13.35 -4.70 -9.41
N ASP A 131 13.35 -5.97 -9.01
CA ASP A 131 12.88 -7.06 -9.87
C ASP A 131 11.39 -7.32 -9.63
N PRO A 132 10.49 -6.92 -10.54
CA PRO A 132 9.05 -7.12 -10.40
C PRO A 132 8.63 -8.59 -10.38
N PHE A 133 9.47 -9.50 -10.89
CA PHE A 133 9.17 -10.92 -10.96
C PHE A 133 9.68 -11.73 -9.76
N ASN A 134 10.60 -11.16 -8.97
CA ASN A 134 11.20 -11.82 -7.81
C ASN A 134 10.91 -11.13 -6.47
N CYS A 135 10.00 -10.15 -6.46
CA CYS A 135 9.58 -9.48 -5.23
C CYS A 135 8.56 -10.33 -4.46
N PRO A 136 8.75 -10.53 -3.14
CA PRO A 136 7.72 -11.14 -2.32
C PRO A 136 6.46 -10.25 -2.32
N ILE A 137 5.34 -10.82 -2.75
CA ILE A 137 4.01 -10.25 -2.53
C ILE A 137 3.52 -10.79 -1.19
N PHE A 138 3.28 -9.90 -0.24
CA PHE A 138 2.87 -10.27 1.10
C PHE A 138 1.35 -10.36 1.19
N THR A 139 0.85 -11.39 1.87
CA THR A 139 -0.51 -11.42 2.40
C THR A 139 -0.50 -10.93 3.86
N GLU A 140 -1.66 -10.56 4.42
CA GLU A 140 -1.78 -9.99 5.79
C GLU A 140 -1.02 -10.76 6.88
N HIS A 141 -0.91 -12.09 6.76
CA HIS A 141 -0.24 -12.92 7.76
C HIS A 141 1.28 -12.92 7.65
N ASP A 142 1.83 -12.42 6.54
CA ASP A 142 3.26 -12.44 6.27
C ASP A 142 3.96 -11.20 6.81
N VAL A 143 3.25 -10.06 6.89
CA VAL A 143 3.81 -8.77 7.36
C VAL A 143 4.13 -8.82 8.86
N TYR A 144 3.26 -9.42 9.68
CA TYR A 144 3.53 -9.61 11.13
C TYR A 144 4.59 -10.66 11.45
N ARG A 145 5.06 -11.41 10.44
CA ARG A 145 6.15 -12.39 10.58
C ARG A 145 7.47 -11.89 10.00
N TYR A 146 7.51 -10.68 9.44
CA TYR A 146 8.72 -10.09 8.90
C TYR A 146 9.37 -9.18 9.94
N ASP A 147 9.70 -9.75 11.10
CA ASP A 147 10.46 -9.15 12.19
C ASP A 147 11.99 -9.30 11.99
N GLY A 148 12.44 -9.21 10.73
CA GLY A 148 13.86 -9.18 10.34
C GLY A 148 14.66 -10.47 10.59
N ASN A 149 14.07 -11.49 11.23
CA ASN A 149 14.74 -12.76 11.58
C ASN A 149 14.10 -14.01 10.95
N SER A 150 13.03 -13.85 10.19
CA SER A 150 12.31 -14.98 9.60
C SER A 150 12.89 -15.35 8.24
N LYS A 151 13.69 -16.42 8.20
CA LYS A 151 13.99 -17.13 6.94
C LYS A 151 12.67 -17.62 6.34
N VAL A 152 12.11 -16.86 5.40
CA VAL A 152 10.93 -17.26 4.65
C VAL A 152 11.28 -18.52 3.84
N LYS A 153 10.66 -19.65 4.19
CA LYS A 153 10.72 -20.87 3.36
C LYS A 153 9.89 -20.62 2.11
N ARG A 154 10.57 -20.59 0.98
CA ARG A 154 9.99 -20.64 -0.37
C ARG A 154 9.14 -21.91 -0.50
N ARG A 155 7.90 -21.77 -0.97
CA ARG A 155 7.15 -22.87 -1.59
C ARG A 155 7.34 -22.80 -3.09
#